data_AF-A0A0S7XUZ7-F1
#
_entry.id   AF-A0A0S7XUZ7-F1
#
_cell.length_a   1.000
_cell.length_b   1.000
_cell.length_c   1.000
_cell.angle_alpha   90.00
_cell.angle_beta   90.00
_cell.angle_gamma   90.00
#
_symmetry.space_group_name_H-M   'P 1'
#
loop_
_entity.id
_entity.type
_entity.pdbx_description
1 polymer ?
#
loop_
_entity_poly.entity_id
_entity_poly.type
_entity_poly.pdbx_seq_one_letter_code
_entity_poly.pdbx_strand_id
1 'polypeptide(L)'
;MLGLHIADIFILVLYFIGMAAIGVWTAKKIKSSDDFFMPRRFGKAMMVMFAFGAGTHSDQAVGVASKSYSIGLSGIWYQWLWLPVTPFYWLIAPVMRRFRAITTGDVFEARYSRSVAMLYAVVGMLNLSVNIGLMLRGSSEVISASTQGLLSA
;
A
#
# COMPACT_ATOMS: atom_id res chain seq x y z
N MET A 1 -18.31 -15.64 20.99
CA MET A 1 -18.96 -14.33 20.82
C MET A 1 -18.54 -13.54 19.57
N LEU A 2 -17.68 -14.06 18.69
CA LEU A 2 -17.41 -13.47 17.37
C LEU A 2 -17.16 -14.57 16.30
N GLY A 3 -17.60 -15.80 16.52
CA GLY A 3 -17.17 -16.96 15.71
C GLY A 3 -15.68 -17.32 15.80
N LEU A 4 -14.85 -16.46 16.38
CA LEU A 4 -13.39 -16.62 16.52
C LEU A 4 -13.00 -17.36 17.80
N HIS A 5 -11.95 -18.16 17.70
CA HIS A 5 -11.35 -18.85 18.85
C HIS A 5 -10.61 -17.84 19.74
N ILE A 6 -10.48 -18.15 21.04
CA ILE A 6 -9.81 -17.25 21.99
C ILE A 6 -8.34 -16.99 21.61
N ALA A 7 -7.70 -17.97 20.96
CA ALA A 7 -6.36 -17.83 20.41
C ALA A 7 -6.29 -16.78 19.30
N ASP A 8 -7.31 -16.69 18.43
CA ASP A 8 -7.35 -15.73 17.32
C ASP A 8 -7.44 -14.29 17.86
N ILE A 9 -8.27 -14.10 18.88
CA ILE A 9 -8.42 -12.81 19.57
C ILE A 9 -7.09 -12.39 20.22
N PHE A 10 -6.42 -13.32 20.89
CA PHE A 10 -5.12 -13.05 21.52
C PHE A 10 -4.06 -12.63 20.48
N ILE A 11 -3.99 -13.33 19.35
CA ILE A 11 -3.05 -13.01 18.27
C ILE A 11 -3.35 -11.64 17.67
N LEU A 12 -4.63 -11.30 17.45
CA LEU A 12 -5.05 -9.99 16.94
C LEU A 12 -4.64 -8.85 17.87
N VAL A 13 -4.88 -9.01 19.17
CA VAL A 13 -4.49 -8.01 20.18
C VAL A 13 -2.97 -7.83 20.19
N LEU A 14 -2.21 -8.94 20.17
CA LEU A 14 -0.75 -8.90 20.13
C LEU A 14 -0.25 -8.20 18.85
N TYR A 15 -0.88 -8.47 17.71
CA TYR A 15 -0.55 -7.84 16.43
C TYR A 15 -0.76 -6.33 16.48
N PHE A 16 -1.92 -5.85 16.95
CA PHE A 16 -2.19 -4.40 17.06
C PHE A 16 -1.23 -3.71 18.02
N ILE A 17 -0.95 -4.31 19.18
CA ILE A 17 0.01 -3.77 20.14
C ILE A 17 1.41 -3.72 19.52
N GLY A 18 1.85 -4.79 18.85
CA GLY A 18 3.14 -4.85 18.18
C GLY A 18 3.29 -3.76 17.12
N MET A 19 2.29 -3.60 16.25
CA MET A 19 2.26 -2.56 15.22
C MET A 19 2.29 -1.15 15.82
N ALA A 20 1.50 -0.88 16.87
CA ALA A 20 1.49 0.40 17.55
C ALA A 20 2.85 0.69 18.22
N ALA A 21 3.46 -0.30 18.87
CA ALA A 21 4.76 -0.17 19.51
C ALA A 21 5.87 0.16 18.50
N ILE A 22 5.89 -0.52 17.35
CA ILE A 22 6.83 -0.23 16.25
C ILE A 22 6.62 1.18 15.71
N GLY A 23 5.36 1.60 15.52
CA GLY A 23 5.00 2.93 15.08
C GLY A 23 5.50 4.02 16.03
N VAL A 24 5.20 3.90 17.33
CA VAL A 24 5.63 4.86 18.37
C VAL A 24 7.16 4.87 18.50
N TRP A 25 7.81 3.71 18.46
CA TRP A 25 9.27 3.63 18.53
C TRP A 25 9.94 4.30 17.34
N THR A 26 9.39 4.11 16.14
CA THR A 26 9.91 4.72 14.91
C THR A 26 9.66 6.22 14.89
N ALA A 27 8.48 6.68 15.31
CA ALA A 27 8.13 8.10 15.39
C ALA A 27 9.11 8.89 16.27
N LYS A 28 9.59 8.31 17.37
CA LYS A 28 10.61 8.93 18.24
C LYS A 28 11.98 9.10 17.58
N LYS A 29 12.27 8.38 16.49
CA LYS A 29 13.54 8.46 15.75
C LYS A 29 13.51 9.46 14.60
N ILE A 30 12.33 9.87 14.14
CA ILE A 30 12.16 10.80 13.02
C ILE A 30 12.38 12.22 13.55
N LYS A 31 13.37 12.93 13.00
CA LYS A 31 13.73 14.30 13.43
C LYS A 31 13.56 15.35 12.34
N SER A 32 13.44 14.92 11.09
CA SER A 32 13.35 15.81 9.93
C SER A 32 12.34 15.29 8.91
N SER A 33 11.81 16.18 8.06
CA SER A 33 10.91 15.80 6.97
C SER A 33 11.58 14.86 5.96
N ASP A 34 12.89 14.99 5.75
CA ASP A 34 13.67 14.09 4.90
C ASP A 34 13.71 12.66 5.47
N ASP A 35 13.78 12.52 6.80
CA ASP A 35 13.69 11.23 7.50
C ASP A 35 12.26 10.66 7.52
N PHE A 36 11.25 11.44 7.15
CA PHE A 36 9.87 10.97 7.04
C PHE A 36 9.54 10.49 5.63
N PHE A 37 9.84 11.30 4.60
CA PHE A 37 9.43 11.01 3.23
C PHE A 37 10.39 10.08 2.47
N MET A 38 11.70 10.21 2.66
CA MET A 38 12.66 9.42 1.90
C MET A 38 13.99 9.25 2.64
N PRO A 39 14.06 8.36 3.65
CA PRO A 39 15.29 8.12 4.38
C PRO A 39 16.34 7.51 3.47
N ARG A 40 17.30 8.31 3.01
CA ARG A 40 18.43 7.85 2.15
C ARG A 40 19.38 6.88 2.85
N ARG A 41 19.13 6.61 4.14
CA ARG A 41 19.91 5.73 5.03
C ARG A 41 19.38 4.29 5.06
N PHE A 42 18.23 4.01 4.45
CA PHE A 42 17.67 2.66 4.45
C PHE A 42 18.51 1.72 3.58
N GLY A 43 18.82 0.53 4.11
CA GLY A 43 19.56 -0.49 3.38
C GLY A 43 18.73 -1.12 2.26
N LYS A 44 19.40 -1.85 1.36
CA LYS A 44 18.75 -2.53 0.21
C LYS A 44 17.61 -3.46 0.64
N ALA A 45 17.81 -4.23 1.72
CA ALA A 45 16.79 -5.16 2.22
C ALA A 45 15.51 -4.44 2.65
N MET A 46 15.64 -3.33 3.37
CA MET A 46 14.48 -2.58 3.82
C MET A 46 13.78 -1.84 2.68
N MET A 47 14.52 -1.35 1.69
CA MET A 47 13.92 -0.80 0.46
C MET A 47 13.12 -1.87 -0.31
N VAL A 48 13.62 -3.11 -0.40
CA VAL A 48 12.90 -4.21 -1.05
C VAL A 48 11.62 -4.54 -0.27
N MET A 49 11.69 -4.66 1.05
CA MET A 49 10.51 -4.94 1.89
C MET A 49 9.50 -3.79 1.85
N PHE A 50 9.96 -2.54 1.82
CA PHE A 50 9.10 -1.38 1.64
C PHE A 50 8.40 -1.39 0.28
N ALA A 51 9.13 -1.65 -0.81
CA ALA A 51 8.55 -1.75 -2.14
C ALA A 51 7.55 -2.91 -2.25
N PHE A 52 7.84 -4.05 -1.61
CA PHE A 52 6.93 -5.19 -1.53
C PHE A 52 5.67 -4.85 -0.74
N GLY A 53 5.80 -4.18 0.41
CA GLY A 53 4.68 -3.73 1.22
C GLY A 53 3.83 -2.67 0.52
N ALA A 54 4.46 -1.75 -0.22
CA ALA A 54 3.76 -0.73 -1.00
C ALA A 54 3.04 -1.32 -2.23
N GLY A 55 3.56 -2.39 -2.82
CA GLY A 55 2.98 -3.06 -3.98
C GLY A 55 1.97 -4.16 -3.65
N THR A 56 1.79 -4.49 -2.37
CA THR A 56 0.86 -5.54 -1.93
C THR A 56 -0.30 -4.91 -1.17
N HIS A 57 -1.52 -5.11 -1.66
CA HIS A 57 -2.74 -4.63 -1.01
C HIS A 57 -3.67 -5.80 -0.68
N SER A 58 -4.42 -5.70 0.41
CA SER A 58 -5.30 -6.77 0.91
C SER A 58 -6.48 -7.06 -0.02
N ASP A 59 -6.93 -6.06 -0.79
CA ASP A 59 -8.00 -6.20 -1.78
C ASP A 59 -7.59 -7.05 -2.99
N GLN A 60 -6.31 -7.08 -3.36
CA GLN A 60 -5.82 -7.85 -4.51
C GLN A 60 -6.04 -9.35 -4.30
N ALA A 61 -5.82 -9.85 -3.08
CA ALA A 61 -6.07 -11.25 -2.74
C ALA A 61 -7.56 -11.61 -2.92
N VAL A 62 -8.46 -10.75 -2.44
CA VAL A 62 -9.91 -10.94 -2.56
C VAL A 62 -10.36 -10.86 -4.01
N GLY A 63 -9.86 -9.87 -4.76
CA GLY A 63 -10.19 -9.67 -6.17
C GLY A 63 -9.73 -10.83 -7.05
N VAL A 64 -8.50 -11.30 -6.87
CA VAL A 64 -7.94 -12.43 -7.63
C VAL A 64 -8.65 -13.73 -7.26
N ALA A 65 -8.94 -13.98 -5.98
CA ALA A 65 -9.71 -15.15 -5.56
C ALA A 65 -11.13 -15.15 -6.16
N SER A 66 -11.83 -14.02 -6.08
CA SER A 66 -13.17 -13.84 -6.65
C SER A 66 -13.18 -14.08 -8.17
N LYS A 67 -12.23 -13.48 -8.90
CA LYS A 67 -12.13 -13.69 -10.35
C LYS A 67 -11.74 -15.12 -10.69
N SER A 68 -10.82 -15.72 -9.96
CA SER A 68 -10.43 -17.12 -10.20
C SER A 68 -11.60 -18.08 -9.98
N TYR A 69 -12.50 -17.76 -9.05
CA TYR A 69 -13.74 -18.50 -8.85
C TYR A 69 -14.71 -18.35 -10.04
N SER A 70 -14.88 -17.14 -10.59
CA SER A 70 -15.83 -16.89 -11.68
C SER A 70 -15.35 -17.33 -13.07
N ILE A 71 -14.07 -17.13 -13.39
CA ILE A 71 -13.50 -17.34 -14.74
C ILE A 71 -12.40 -18.42 -14.77
N GLY A 72 -12.23 -19.17 -13.68
CA GLY A 72 -11.22 -20.21 -13.55
C GLY A 72 -9.80 -19.65 -13.47
N LEU A 73 -8.80 -20.46 -13.85
CA LEU A 73 -7.37 -20.12 -13.76
C LEU A 73 -7.01 -18.81 -14.50
N SER A 74 -7.80 -18.40 -15.49
CA SER A 74 -7.62 -17.13 -16.20
C SER A 74 -7.70 -15.89 -15.27
N GLY A 75 -8.30 -16.02 -14.09
CA GLY A 75 -8.33 -14.98 -13.05
C GLY A 75 -6.96 -14.55 -12.54
N ILE A 76 -5.91 -15.37 -12.71
CA ILE A 76 -4.53 -15.03 -12.30
C ILE A 76 -3.99 -13.79 -13.01
N TRP A 77 -4.52 -13.47 -14.19
CA TRP A 77 -4.13 -12.27 -14.95
C TRP A 77 -4.43 -10.96 -14.22
N TYR A 78 -5.36 -10.95 -13.26
CA TYR A 78 -5.59 -9.78 -12.41
C TYR A 78 -4.38 -9.47 -11.52
N GLN A 79 -3.65 -10.50 -11.07
CA GLN A 79 -2.38 -10.31 -10.34
C GLN A 79 -1.21 -10.05 -11.30
N TRP A 80 -1.18 -10.77 -12.43
CA TRP A 80 -0.09 -10.67 -13.40
C TRP A 80 -0.14 -9.44 -14.30
N LEU A 81 -1.19 -8.62 -14.21
CA LEU A 81 -1.26 -7.32 -14.87
C LEU A 81 -0.06 -6.43 -14.54
N TRP A 82 0.58 -6.63 -13.38
CA TRP A 82 1.77 -5.91 -12.99
C TRP A 82 3.05 -6.39 -13.69
N LEU A 83 3.10 -7.61 -14.26
CA LEU A 83 4.30 -8.14 -14.94
C LEU A 83 4.76 -7.23 -16.09
N PRO A 84 3.90 -6.78 -17.02
CA PRO A 84 4.29 -5.82 -18.04
C PRO A 84 4.70 -4.44 -17.48
N VAL A 85 4.22 -4.06 -16.29
CA VAL A 85 4.55 -2.79 -15.65
C VAL A 85 5.93 -2.83 -14.98
N THR A 86 6.37 -3.99 -14.50
CA THR A 86 7.66 -4.15 -13.80
C THR A 86 8.89 -3.54 -14.50
N PRO A 87 9.13 -3.70 -15.82
CA PRO A 87 10.28 -3.09 -16.47
C PRO A 87 10.26 -1.55 -16.41
N PHE A 88 9.06 -0.93 -16.36
CA PHE A 88 8.95 0.52 -16.22
C PHE A 88 9.40 1.00 -14.85
N TYR A 89 9.20 0.22 -13.77
CA TYR A 89 9.73 0.57 -12.45
C TYR A 89 11.26 0.65 -12.44
N TRP A 90 11.94 -0.20 -13.22
CA TRP A 90 13.40 -0.13 -13.36
C TRP A 90 13.89 1.09 -14.13
N LEU A 91 13.05 1.66 -15.00
CA LEU A 91 13.36 2.91 -15.71
C LEU A 91 13.05 4.14 -14.86
N ILE A 92 11.91 4.12 -14.16
CA ILE A 92 11.45 5.24 -13.33
C ILE A 92 12.36 5.42 -12.11
N ALA A 93 12.82 4.34 -11.48
CA ALA A 93 13.64 4.45 -10.28
C ALA A 93 14.97 5.22 -10.48
N PRO A 94 15.78 4.98 -11.53
CA PRO A 94 16.95 5.81 -11.87
C PRO A 94 16.60 7.26 -12.16
N VAL A 95 15.50 7.52 -12.87
CA VAL A 95 15.06 8.87 -13.23
C VAL A 95 14.70 9.66 -11.98
N MET A 96 13.90 9.09 -11.07
CA MET A 96 13.53 9.71 -9.80
C MET A 96 14.75 9.95 -8.90
N ARG A 97 15.73 9.04 -8.89
CA ARG A 97 17.01 9.24 -8.18
C ARG A 97 17.83 10.42 -8.71
N ARG A 98 17.74 10.73 -10.01
CA ARG A 98 18.43 11.86 -10.64
C ARG A 98 17.75 13.20 -10.34
N PHE A 99 16.42 13.24 -10.32
CA PHE A 99 15.68 14.48 -10.03
C PHE A 99 15.87 14.99 -8.60
N ARG A 100 16.20 14.10 -7.64
CA ARG A 100 16.33 14.44 -6.20
C ARG A 100 15.09 15.12 -5.60
N ALA A 101 13.95 15.03 -6.28
CA ALA A 101 12.65 15.49 -5.83
C ALA A 101 12.13 14.62 -4.69
N ILE A 102 11.35 15.22 -3.79
CA ILE A 102 10.72 14.51 -2.67
C ILE A 102 9.41 13.88 -3.14
N THR A 103 8.65 14.62 -3.97
CA THR A 103 7.40 14.15 -4.57
C THR A 103 7.48 14.12 -6.10
N THR A 104 6.66 13.29 -6.73
CA THR A 104 6.52 13.33 -8.20
C THR A 104 5.90 14.66 -8.66
N GLY A 105 5.13 15.35 -7.80
CA GLY A 105 4.60 16.68 -8.06
C GLY A 105 5.70 17.73 -8.27
N ASP A 106 6.78 17.68 -7.48
CA ASP A 106 7.93 18.59 -7.61
C ASP A 106 8.61 18.44 -8.99
N VAL A 107 8.61 17.23 -9.55
CA VAL A 107 9.13 16.96 -10.90
C VAL A 107 8.26 17.66 -11.96
N PHE A 108 6.93 17.64 -11.79
CA PHE A 108 6.03 18.36 -12.69
C PHE A 108 6.16 19.87 -12.56
N GLU A 109 6.41 20.39 -11.35
CA GLU A 109 6.68 21.81 -11.13
C GLU A 109 7.98 22.24 -11.82
N ALA A 110 9.05 21.47 -11.65
CA ALA A 110 10.36 21.73 -12.25
C ALA A 110 10.35 21.63 -13.78
N ARG A 111 9.51 20.76 -14.36
CA ARG A 111 9.48 20.52 -15.81
C ARG A 111 8.48 21.41 -16.57
N TYR A 112 7.35 21.73 -15.95
CA TYR A 112 6.22 22.40 -16.59
C TYR A 112 5.87 23.70 -15.86
N SER A 113 5.01 23.63 -14.84
CA SER A 113 4.60 24.78 -14.04
C SER A 113 3.90 24.33 -12.75
N ARG A 114 3.79 25.25 -11.80
CA ARG A 114 3.12 25.02 -10.52
C ARG A 114 1.65 24.60 -10.65
N SER A 115 0.95 25.08 -11.68
CA SER A 115 -0.45 24.70 -11.94
C SER A 115 -0.59 23.21 -12.27
N VAL A 116 0.31 22.68 -13.10
CA VAL A 116 0.34 21.26 -13.48
C VAL A 116 0.69 20.38 -12.27
N ALA A 117 1.65 20.82 -11.45
CA ALA A 117 2.00 20.11 -10.21
C ALA A 117 0.81 20.02 -9.24
N MET A 118 0.06 21.12 -9.08
CA MET A 118 -1.13 21.15 -8.22
C MET A 118 -2.22 20.22 -8.74
N LEU A 119 -2.47 20.22 -10.06
CA LEU A 119 -3.42 19.30 -10.68
C LEU A 119 -3.02 17.84 -10.43
N TYR A 120 -1.74 17.51 -10.63
CA TYR A 120 -1.22 16.18 -10.36
C TYR A 120 -1.40 15.76 -8.90
N ALA A 121 -1.10 16.65 -7.95
CA ALA A 121 -1.28 16.39 -6.52
C ALA A 121 -2.76 16.13 -6.17
N VAL A 122 -3.70 16.94 -6.69
CA VAL A 122 -5.14 16.76 -6.44
C VAL A 122 -5.64 15.43 -7.01
N VAL A 123 -5.30 15.13 -8.27
CA VAL A 123 -5.68 13.86 -8.90
C VAL A 123 -5.08 12.66 -8.15
N GLY A 124 -3.82 12.76 -7.73
CA GLY A 124 -3.15 11.76 -6.91
C GLY A 124 -3.85 11.53 -5.57
N MET A 125 -4.22 12.59 -4.85
CA MET A 125 -4.95 12.50 -3.58
C MET A 125 -6.32 11.85 -3.74
N LEU A 126 -7.05 12.19 -4.82
CA LEU A 126 -8.34 11.56 -5.13
C LEU A 126 -8.17 10.08 -5.44
N ASN A 127 -7.17 9.73 -6.26
CA ASN A 127 -6.89 8.34 -6.59
C ASN A 127 -6.50 7.51 -5.35
N LEU A 128 -5.67 8.05 -4.46
CA LEU A 128 -5.30 7.40 -3.21
C LEU A 128 -6.51 7.24 -2.28
N SER A 129 -7.36 8.25 -2.19
CA SER A 129 -8.61 8.18 -1.40
C SER A 129 -9.52 7.04 -1.89
N VAL A 130 -9.67 6.89 -3.20
CA VAL A 130 -10.45 5.78 -3.79
C VAL A 130 -9.79 4.43 -3.51
N ASN A 131 -8.47 4.33 -3.67
CA ASN A 131 -7.74 3.09 -3.37
C ASN A 131 -7.86 2.68 -1.90
N ILE A 132 -7.77 3.63 -0.97
CA ILE A 132 -8.00 3.36 0.47
C ILE A 132 -9.42 2.84 0.69
N GLY A 133 -10.43 3.44 0.05
CA GLY A 133 -11.82 2.97 0.11
C GLY A 133 -11.99 1.54 -0.40
N LEU A 134 -11.38 1.21 -1.55
CA LEU A 134 -11.39 -0.15 -2.10
C LEU A 134 -10.68 -1.15 -1.17
N MET A 135 -9.54 -0.75 -0.60
CA MET A 135 -8.77 -1.57 0.34
C MET A 135 -9.58 -1.87 1.61
N LEU A 136 -10.26 -0.86 2.17
CA LEU A 136 -11.10 -1.02 3.35
C LEU A 136 -12.27 -1.96 3.07
N ARG A 137 -12.94 -1.80 1.92
CA ARG A 137 -14.03 -2.68 1.50
C ARG A 137 -13.56 -4.12 1.27
N GLY A 138 -12.44 -4.30 0.58
CA GLY A 138 -11.86 -5.64 0.37
C GLY A 138 -11.53 -6.32 1.70
N SER A 139 -10.99 -5.56 2.65
CA SER A 139 -10.67 -6.08 3.99
C SER A 139 -11.92 -6.40 4.81
N SER A 140 -13.00 -5.62 4.70
CA SER A 140 -14.23 -5.88 5.45
C SER A 140 -14.97 -7.14 4.97
N GLU A 141 -14.96 -7.42 3.66
CA GLU A 141 -15.48 -8.67 3.12
C GLU A 141 -14.74 -9.90 3.69
N VAL A 142 -13.41 -9.80 3.87
CA VAL A 142 -12.61 -10.86 4.50
C VAL A 142 -13.01 -11.07 5.96
N ILE A 143 -13.20 -9.98 6.71
CA ILE A 143 -13.61 -10.04 8.12
C ILE A 143 -15.01 -10.64 8.23
N SER A 144 -15.95 -10.19 7.41
CA SER A 144 -17.32 -10.71 7.37
C SER A 144 -17.35 -12.20 7.06
N ALA A 145 -16.60 -12.63 6.03
CA ALA A 145 -16.47 -14.04 5.68
C ALA A 145 -15.87 -14.88 6.84
N SER A 146 -14.85 -14.35 7.53
CA SER A 146 -14.18 -15.03 8.65
C SER A 146 -15.03 -15.10 9.91
N THR A 147 -15.95 -14.15 10.09
CA THR A 147 -16.80 -14.01 11.28
C THR A 147 -18.22 -14.55 11.03
N GLN A 148 -18.46 -15.25 9.92
CA GLN A 148 -19.79 -15.76 9.52
C GLN A 148 -20.86 -14.66 9.48
N GLY A 149 -20.48 -13.42 9.11
CA GLY A 149 -21.38 -12.27 9.05
C GLY A 149 -21.76 -11.66 10.41
N LEU A 150 -21.18 -12.10 11.52
CA LEU A 150 -21.42 -11.51 12.85
C LEU A 150 -20.77 -10.13 13.02
N LEU A 151 -19.77 -9.81 12.19
CA LEU A 151 -19.12 -8.51 12.09
C LEU A 151 -19.19 -8.04 10.64
N SER A 152 -19.90 -6.94 10.41
CA SER A 152 -19.85 -6.19 9.15
C SER A 152 -19.13 -4.88 9.45
N ALA A 153 -17.99 -4.64 8.81
CA ALA A 153 -17.18 -3.43 8.96
C ALA A 153 -17.36 -2.50 7.76
#